data_AF-A0A7G8DHQ1-F1
#
_entry.id   AF-A0A7G8DHQ1-F1
#
_cell.length_a   1.000
_cell.length_b   1.000
_cell.length_c   1.000
_cell.angle_alpha   90.00
_cell.angle_beta   90.00
_cell.angle_gamma   90.00
#
_symmetry.space_group_name_H-M   'P 1'
#
loop_
_entity.id
_entity.type
_entity.pdbx_description
1 polymer ?
#
loop_
_entity_poly.entity_id
_entity_poly.type
_entity_poly.pdbx_seq_one_letter_code
_entity_poly.pdbx_strand_id
1 'polypeptide(L)' 'MHGLYDHDGILRFIGLDREACVAYAELFDLSLARCSLMDLPVPLPLAVRTRQRMIPGAGNS' A
#
# COMPACT_ATOMS: atom_id res chain seq x y z
N MET A 1 7.50 -0.57 -4.62
CA MET A 1 6.47 0.44 -4.30
C MET A 1 7.19 1.70 -3.88
N HIS A 2 6.56 2.86 -4.01
CA HIS A 2 7.15 4.13 -3.60
C HIS A 2 6.18 4.91 -2.71
N GLY A 3 6.72 5.57 -1.69
CA GLY A 3 5.99 6.51 -0.86
C GLY A 3 6.28 7.94 -1.30
N LEU A 4 5.23 8.74 -1.50
CA LEU A 4 5.32 10.18 -1.72
C LEU A 4 5.12 10.91 -0.39
N TYR A 5 6.17 11.56 0.09
CA TYR A 5 6.16 12.38 1.30
C TYR A 5 6.13 13.87 0.92
N ASP A 6 5.40 14.68 1.68
CA ASP A 6 5.46 16.14 1.53
C ASP A 6 6.64 16.76 2.29
N HIS A 7 6.74 18.08 2.25
CA HIS A 7 7.78 18.84 2.92
C HIS A 7 7.74 18.81 4.45
N ASP A 8 6.59 18.45 5.03
CA ASP A 8 6.41 18.27 6.47
C ASP A 8 6.78 16.82 6.90
N GLY A 9 7.18 15.98 5.94
CA GLY A 9 7.52 14.57 6.16
C GLY A 9 6.29 13.66 6.27
N ILE A 10 5.11 14.12 5.85
CA ILE A 10 3.88 13.35 5.91
C ILE A 10 3.75 12.49 4.65
N LEU A 11 3.51 11.19 4.82
CA LEU A 11 3.19 10.28 3.73
C LEU A 11 1.82 10.61 3.14
N ARG A 12 1.80 11.09 1.90
CA ARG A 12 0.57 11.46 1.19
C ARG A 12 0.00 10.32 0.36
N PHE A 13 0.86 9.48 -0.22
CA PHE A 13 0.45 8.44 -1.16
C PHE A 13 1.47 7.30 -1.26
N ILE A 14 1.00 6.08 -1.53
CA ILE A 14 1.83 4.92 -1.88
C ILE A 14 1.47 4.46 -3.30
N GLY A 15 2.43 4.53 -4.22
CA GLY A 15 2.30 4.06 -5.59
C GLY A 15 3.05 2.75 -5.84
N LEU A 16 2.65 2.03 -6.88
CA LEU A 16 3.40 0.86 -7.37
C LEU A 16 4.72 1.29 -7.98
N ASP A 17 4.70 2.37 -8.77
CA ASP A 17 5.83 2.99 -9.47
C ASP A 17 5.91 4.50 -9.15
N ARG A 18 6.90 5.16 -9.75
CA ARG A 18 7.17 6.58 -9.55
C ARG A 18 6.12 7.44 -10.27
N GLU A 19 5.68 6.99 -11.42
CA GLU A 19 4.74 7.65 -12.32
C GLU A 19 3.37 7.82 -11.65
N ALA A 20 2.90 6.82 -10.92
CA ALA A 20 1.69 6.90 -10.10
C ALA A 20 1.81 7.97 -9.01
N CYS A 21 2.99 8.13 -8.39
CA CYS A 21 3.21 9.17 -7.38
C CYS A 21 3.26 10.57 -8.01
N VAL A 22 3.84 10.71 -9.20
CA VAL A 22 3.86 11.97 -9.97
C VAL A 22 2.45 12.38 -10.37
N ALA A 23 1.68 11.45 -10.94
CA ALA A 23 0.28 11.71 -11.32
C ALA A 23 -0.58 12.11 -10.11
N TYR A 24 -0.36 11.48 -8.95
CA TYR A 24 -1.01 11.89 -7.70
C TYR A 24 -0.61 13.31 -7.30
N ALA A 25 0.69 13.65 -7.37
CA ALA A 25 1.15 15.00 -7.04
C ALA A 25 0.52 16.07 -7.95
N GLU A 26 0.46 15.82 -9.26
CA GLU A 26 -0.17 16.72 -10.24
C GLU A 26 -1.67 16.89 -9.97
N LEU A 27 -2.38 15.81 -9.65
CA LEU A 27 -3.82 15.84 -9.39
C LEU A 27 -4.19 16.74 -8.19
N PHE A 28 -3.31 16.83 -7.19
CA PHE A 28 -3.52 17.59 -5.96
C PHE A 28 -2.65 18.85 -5.87
N ASP A 29 -2.03 19.25 -6.97
CA ASP A 29 -1.17 20.44 -7.09
C ASP A 29 -0.04 20.46 -6.03
N LEU A 30 0.52 19.29 -5.75
CA LEU A 30 1.66 19.12 -4.86
C LEU A 30 2.96 19.39 -5.63
N SER A 31 3.77 20.33 -5.13
CA SER A 31 5.08 20.62 -5.72
C SER A 31 6.04 19.45 -5.51
N LEU A 32 6.37 18.72 -6.58
CA LEU A 32 7.34 17.62 -6.55
C LEU A 32 8.73 18.05 -6.06
N ALA A 33 9.11 19.31 -6.26
CA ALA A 33 10.37 19.85 -5.73
C ALA A 33 10.39 19.93 -4.20
N ARG A 34 9.22 19.93 -3.55
CA ARG A 34 9.05 19.93 -2.10
C ARG A 34 8.60 18.57 -1.57
N CYS A 35 8.51 17.56 -2.42
CA CYS A 35 8.16 16.20 -2.05
C CYS A 35 9.39 15.29 -2.12
N SER A 36 9.39 14.26 -1.28
CA SER A 36 10.40 13.20 -1.32
C SER A 36 9.75 11.89 -1.73
N LEU A 37 10.35 11.24 -2.72
CA LEU A 37 9.99 9.88 -3.14
C LEU A 37 10.95 8.90 -2.46
N MET A 38 10.39 7.93 -1.75
CA MET A 38 11.17 6.90 -1.06
C MET A 38 10.72 5.50 -1.46
N ASP A 39 11.67 4.60 -1.65
CA ASP A 39 11.39 3.19 -1.88
C ASP A 39 10.74 2.55 -0.66
N LEU A 40 9.65 1.81 -0.90
CA LEU A 40 8.95 1.04 0.10
C LEU A 40 9.05 -0.46 -0.21
N PRO A 41 9.26 -1.30 0.84
CA PRO A 41 9.28 -2.74 0.66
C PRO A 41 7.92 -3.22 0.14
N VAL A 42 7.94 -4.18 -0.78
CA VAL A 42 6.72 -4.84 -1.23
C VAL A 42 6.14 -5.64 -0.04
N PRO A 43 4.86 -5.46 0.31
CA PRO A 43 4.25 -6.21 1.40
C PRO A 43 4.32 -7.69 1.06
N LEU A 44 4.97 -8.46 1.93
CA LEU A 44 4.95 -9.91 1.82
C LEU A 44 3.54 -10.39 2.17
N PRO A 45 2.98 -11.37 1.46
CA PRO A 45 1.74 -12.01 1.86
C PRO A 45 1.91 -12.54 3.29
N LEU A 46 1.21 -11.92 4.25
CA LEU A 46 1.17 -12.45 5.60
C LEU A 46 0.46 -13.80 5.52
N ALA A 47 1.11 -14.87 6.00
CA ALA A 47 0.49 -16.16 6.16
C ALA A 47 -0.56 -16.06 7.28
N VAL A 48 -1.72 -15.48 6.97
CA VAL A 48 -2.87 -15.48 7.84
C VAL A 48 -3.30 -16.93 7.95
N ARG A 49 -2.99 -17.56 9.09
CA ARG A 49 -3.58 -18.85 9.45
C ARG A 49 -5.05 -18.61 9.70
N THR A 50 -5.86 -18.66 8.66
CA THR A 50 -7.31 -18.75 8.77
C THR A 50 -7.56 -19.99 9.60
N ARG A 51 -8.01 -19.83 10.85
CA ARG A 51 -8.59 -20.96 11.58
C ARG A 51 -9.81 -21.36 10.79
N GLN A 52 -9.67 -22.34 9.90
CA GLN A 52 -10.81 -23.01 9.31
C GLN A 52 -11.62 -23.51 10.50
N ARG A 53 -12.78 -22.90 10.72
CA ARG A 53 -13.79 -23.45 11.62
C ARG A 53 -14.15 -24.78 10.99
N MET A 54 -13.54 -25.84 11.49
CA MET A 54 -13.87 -27.22 11.15
C MET A 54 -15.36 -27.37 11.45
N ILE A 55 -16.19 -27.34 10.41
CA ILE A 55 -17.60 -27.73 10.53
C ILE A 55 -17.55 -29.24 10.77
N PRO A 56 -17.95 -29.75 11.95
CA PRO A 56 -17.98 -31.18 12.19
C PRO A 56 -18.92 -31.82 11.18
N GLY A 57 -18.49 -32.94 10.62
CA GLY A 57 -19.08 -33.54 9.43
C GLY A 57 -20.59 -33.72 9.50
N ALA A 58 -21.25 -33.48 8.37
CA ALA A 58 -22.56 -34.05 8.08
C ALA A 58 -22.37 -35.56 7.87
N GLY A 59 -22.39 -36.31 8.98
CA GLY A 59 -22.57 -37.74 8.97
C GLY A 59 -24.01 -38.08 8.59
N ASN A 60 -24.15 -38.70 7.42
CA ASN A 60 -25.03 -39.83 7.08
C ASN A 60 -26.45 -39.91 7.68
N SER A 61 -27.47 -39.84 6.82
CA SER A 61 -28.64 -40.74 6.81
C SER A 61 -29.38 -40.61 5.49
#